data_AF-A0A921GVW9-F1
#
_entry.id   AF-A0A921GVW9-F1
#
_cell.length_a   1.000
_cell.length_b   1.000
_cell.length_c   1.000
_cell.angle_alpha   90.00
_cell.angle_beta   90.00
_cell.angle_gamma   90.00
#
_symmetry.space_group_name_H-M   'P 1'
#
loop_
_entity.id
_entity.type
_entity.pdbx_description
1 polymer ?
#
loop_
_entity_poly.entity_id
_entity_poly.type
_entity_poly.pdbx_seq_one_letter_code
_entity_poly.pdbx_strand_id
1 'polypeptide(L)' 'MEFLEQLIRHPFAFIGIQFIMYLLLSIFLFGVYVFIALSHVSWLEKIITTIVLSIVTSTGLCLLIYFIII' A
#
# COMPACT_ATOMS: atom_id res chain seq x y z
N MET A 1 -11.35 10.27 -20.63
CA MET A 1 -9.88 10.26 -20.44
C MET A 1 -9.37 11.56 -19.82
N GLU A 2 -9.90 12.72 -20.22
CA GLU A 2 -9.43 14.03 -19.73
C GLU A 2 -9.42 14.22 -18.20
N PHE A 3 -10.43 13.69 -17.49
CA PHE A 3 -10.48 13.78 -16.03
C PHE A 3 -9.37 12.99 -15.33
N LEU A 4 -9.03 11.80 -15.85
CA LEU A 4 -7.96 10.96 -15.30
C LEU A 4 -6.59 11.62 -15.53
N GLU A 5 -6.38 12.22 -16.70
CA GLU A 5 -5.16 12.96 -17.02
C GLU A 5 -5.00 14.23 -16.17
N GLN A 6 -6.06 15.00 -15.95
CA GLN A 6 -6.03 16.15 -15.05
C GLN A 6 -5.76 15.75 -13.60
N LEU A 7 -6.33 14.62 -13.15
CA LEU A 7 -6.12 14.11 -11.79
C LEU A 7 -4.68 13.60 -11.59
N ILE A 8 -4.09 12.94 -12.59
CA ILE A 8 -2.70 12.49 -12.57
C ILE A 8 -1.71 13.66 -12.63
N ARG A 9 -2.06 14.76 -13.30
CA ARG A 9 -1.22 15.98 -13.33
C ARG A 9 -1.10 16.68 -11.98
N HIS A 10 -2.00 16.42 -11.04
CA HIS A 10 -1.89 16.98 -9.69
C HIS A 10 -1.03 16.06 -8.82
N PRO A 11 0.17 16.48 -8.36
CA PRO A 11 1.14 15.60 -7.70
C PRO A 11 0.57 14.90 -6.46
N PHE A 12 -0.24 15.61 -5.67
CA PHE A 12 -0.91 15.04 -4.50
C PHE A 12 -1.97 13.99 -4.84
N ALA A 13 -2.74 14.19 -5.90
CA ALA A 13 -3.76 13.23 -6.32
C ALA A 13 -3.12 11.97 -6.92
N PHE A 14 -2.03 12.12 -7.68
CA PHE A 14 -1.24 11.00 -8.16
C PHE A 14 -0.67 10.14 -7.02
N ILE A 15 -0.07 10.78 -6.00
CA ILE A 15 0.46 10.07 -4.82
C ILE A 15 -0.65 9.37 -4.05
N GLY A 16 -1.81 10.01 -3.89
CA GLY A 16 -2.98 9.42 -3.22
C GLY A 16 -3.51 8.16 -3.95
N ILE A 17 -3.62 8.21 -5.27
CA ILE A 17 -4.02 7.05 -6.08
C ILE A 17 -3.00 5.93 -5.94
N GLN A 18 -1.70 6.25 -5.99
CA GLN A 18 -0.66 5.25 -5.84
C GLN A 18 -0.62 4.64 -4.44
N PHE A 19 -0.92 5.41 -3.41
CA PHE A 19 -1.06 4.88 -2.06
C PHE A 19 -2.15 3.79 -2.00
N ILE A 20 -3.32 4.04 -2.58
CA ILE A 20 -4.42 3.06 -2.60
C ILE A 20 -4.02 1.81 -3.39
N MET A 21 -3.37 1.98 -4.55
CA MET A 21 -2.89 0.86 -5.36
C MET A 21 -1.88 0.00 -4.60
N TYR A 22 -0.89 0.62 -3.96
CA TYR A 22 0.10 -0.10 -3.16
C TYR A 22 -0.51 -0.75 -1.93
N LEU A 23 -1.50 -0.11 -1.29
CA LEU A 23 -2.19 -0.67 -0.14
C LEU A 23 -2.92 -1.94 -0.49
N LEU A 24 -3.69 -1.94 -1.59
CA LEU A 24 -4.42 -3.12 -2.06
C LEU A 24 -3.47 -4.26 -2.44
N LEU A 25 -2.40 -3.96 -3.17
CA LEU A 25 -1.40 -4.95 -3.56
C LEU A 25 -0.68 -5.54 -2.33
N SER A 26 -0.30 -4.68 -1.38
CA SER A 26 0.39 -5.09 -0.16
C SER A 26 -0.51 -5.96 0.73
N ILE A 27 -1.80 -5.61 0.86
CA ILE A 27 -2.76 -6.44 1.61
C ILE A 27 -2.86 -7.82 1.01
N PHE A 28 -2.91 -7.93 -0.33
CA PHE A 28 -2.97 -9.21 -1.01
C PHE A 28 -1.70 -10.04 -0.79
N LEU A 29 -0.52 -9.45 -1.03
CA LEU A 29 0.77 -10.13 -0.89
C LEU A 29 1.03 -10.53 0.57
N PHE A 30 0.95 -9.58 1.50
CA PHE A 30 1.16 -9.86 2.91
C PHE A 30 0.07 -10.74 3.49
N GLY A 31 -1.17 -10.68 3.00
CA GLY A 31 -2.22 -11.61 3.39
C GLY A 31 -1.82 -13.05 3.08
N VAL A 32 -1.33 -13.34 1.86
CA VAL A 32 -0.86 -14.69 1.53
C VAL A 32 0.35 -15.08 2.37
N TYR A 33 1.37 -14.22 2.45
CA TYR A 33 2.62 -14.51 3.15
C TYR A 33 2.44 -14.68 4.65
N VAL A 34 1.71 -13.79 5.32
CA VAL A 34 1.49 -13.84 6.78
C VAL A 34 0.70 -15.09 7.16
N PHE A 35 -0.29 -15.48 6.35
CA PHE A 35 -1.07 -16.66 6.64
C PHE A 35 -0.29 -17.97 6.49
N ILE A 36 0.66 -18.02 5.55
CA ILE A 36 1.54 -19.17 5.35
C ILE A 36 2.68 -19.17 6.39
N ALA A 37 3.38 -18.05 6.55
CA ALA A 37 4.59 -17.94 7.37
C ALA A 37 4.29 -17.93 8.87
N LEU A 38 3.22 -17.24 9.29
CA LEU A 38 2.80 -17.17 10.70
C LEU A 38 1.67 -18.16 10.97
N SER A 39 1.82 -19.43 10.58
CA SER A 39 0.78 -20.45 10.73
C SER A 39 0.35 -20.67 12.20
N HIS A 40 1.30 -20.61 13.13
CA HIS A 40 1.12 -20.86 14.58
C HIS A 40 0.51 -19.70 15.38
N VAL A 41 0.36 -18.53 14.75
CA VAL A 41 -0.09 -17.29 15.39
C VAL A 41 -1.63 -17.19 15.32
N SER A 42 -2.25 -16.44 16.22
CA SER A 42 -3.71 -16.27 16.21
C SER A 42 -4.20 -15.54 14.95
N TRP A 43 -5.45 -15.80 14.55
CA TRP A 43 -6.05 -15.14 13.37
C TRP A 43 -6.07 -13.61 13.49
N LEU A 44 -6.33 -13.10 14.69
CA LEU A 44 -6.34 -11.66 14.95
C LEU A 44 -4.97 -11.02 14.73
N GLU A 45 -3.92 -11.63 15.28
CA GLU A 45 -2.55 -11.16 15.10
C GLU A 45 -2.15 -11.17 13.62
N LYS A 46 -2.49 -12.22 12.86
CA LYS A 46 -2.22 -12.29 11.41
C LYS A 46 -2.84 -11.13 10.64
N ILE A 47 -4.10 -10.79 10.95
CA ILE A 47 -4.81 -9.68 10.29
C ILE A 47 -4.12 -8.35 10.65
N ILE A 48 -3.83 -8.13 11.93
CA ILE A 48 -3.16 -6.90 12.39
C ILE A 48 -1.79 -6.76 11.72
N THR A 49 -0.98 -7.83 11.71
CA THR A 49 0.33 -7.83 11.06
C THR A 49 0.22 -7.52 9.56
N THR A 50 -0.76 -8.10 8.87
CA THR A 50 -0.99 -7.83 7.44
C THR A 50 -1.34 -6.36 7.19
N ILE A 51 -2.25 -5.79 7.99
CA ILE A 51 -2.66 -4.39 7.86
C ILE A 51 -1.48 -3.46 8.14
N VAL A 52 -0.75 -3.70 9.23
CA VAL A 52 0.39 -2.86 9.62
C VAL A 52 1.49 -2.89 8.56
N LEU A 53 1.89 -4.08 8.08
CA LEU A 53 2.87 -4.16 7.00
C LEU A 53 2.38 -3.44 5.75
N SER A 54 1.11 -3.62 5.38
CA SER A 54 0.56 -3.00 4.17
C SER A 54 0.59 -1.48 4.23
N ILE A 55 0.22 -0.90 5.38
CA ILE A 55 0.26 0.55 5.59
C ILE A 55 1.71 1.05 5.54
N VAL A 56 2.61 0.42 6.30
CA VAL A 56 4.01 0.86 6.38
C VAL A 56 4.70 0.80 5.02
N THR A 57 4.51 -0.29 4.27
CA THR A 57 5.10 -0.44 2.93
C THR A 57 4.52 0.57 1.95
N SER A 58 3.20 0.77 1.95
CA SER A 58 2.55 1.71 1.03
C SER A 58 2.93 3.16 1.33
N THR A 59 2.99 3.54 2.60
CA THR A 59 3.46 4.87 3.03
C THR A 59 4.93 5.06 2.66
N GLY A 60 5.78 4.05 2.89
CA GLY A 60 7.20 4.10 2.54
C GLY A 60 7.43 4.29 1.03
N LEU A 61 6.70 3.54 0.20
CA LEU A 61 6.77 3.67 -1.27
C LEU A 61 6.26 5.04 -1.74
N CYS A 62 5.15 5.53 -1.20
CA CYS A 62 4.64 6.86 -1.53
C CYS A 62 5.57 7.99 -1.08
N LEU A 63 6.21 7.88 0.09
CA LEU A 63 7.23 8.84 0.53
C LEU A 63 8.44 8.81 -0.40
N LEU A 64 8.90 7.62 -0.80
CA LEU A 64 10.02 7.47 -1.71
C LEU A 64 9.73 8.13 -3.08
N ILE A 65 8.51 7.94 -3.60
CA ILE A 65 8.06 8.63 -4.82
C ILE A 65 8.00 10.15 -4.61
N TYR A 66 7.49 10.61 -3.48
CA TYR A 66 7.46 12.03 -3.14
C TYR A 66 8.87 12.64 -3.12
N PHE A 67 9.86 11.95 -2.54
CA PHE A 67 11.26 12.37 -2.53
C PHE A 67 11.96 12.33 -3.89
N ILE A 68 11.51 11.49 -4.83
CA ILE A 68 12.09 11.45 -6.20
C ILE A 68 11.53 12.58 -7.08
N ILE A 69 10.25 12.93 -6.89
CA ILE A 69 9.55 13.89 -7.74
C ILE A 69 9.84 15.35 -7.34
N ILE A 70 10.15 15.61 -6.07
CA ILE A 70 10.53 16.92 -5.52
C ILE A 70 12.04 17.11 -5.54
#